data_AF-G5A572-F1
#
_entry.id   AF-G5A572-F1
#
_cell.length_a   1.000
_cell.length_b   1.000
_cell.length_c   1.000
_cell.angle_alpha   90.00
_cell.angle_beta   90.00
_cell.angle_gamma   90.00
#
_symmetry.space_group_name_H-M   'P 1'
#
loop_
_entity.id
_entity.type
_entity.pdbx_description
1 polymer ?
#
loop_
_entity_poly.entity_id
_entity_poly.type
_entity_poly.pdbx_seq_one_letter_code
_entity_poly.pdbx_strand_id
1 'polypeptide(L)'
;MVTKPRATARLGYSVTLLIIFALLGYVAATEDLTAVVINSKNSERNIRITDGNAEDRAIDAKISGVAKLVEALKSKSPFVDGLLSKIKAHTPVSNLLESQQFNTLSSHISDTYPGKADEVMIAILATKYDDEALTAILHAARTRDQTKDLADRLSKARLSNWFHEEVTADDAFLKLKLPASGDMLVWFPETRLWLSFVSRLHPKNTDDMILSVLKTHYKTDEQLGHVLQYGLTPNADIAARLKKIVFKYWLREQKSAENVFEFLLKRHRNFVFQTRDLDDWVEYVYMVDMKTPLTTMFKVLDKRFGRDLPNMLDKALKVPRTKKLAEMLVTKL
;
A
#
# COMPACT_ATOMS: atom_id res chain seq x y z
N MET A 1 34.16 -25.97 -56.55
CA MET A 1 33.87 -26.14 -55.11
C MET A 1 33.78 -24.77 -54.48
N VAL A 2 32.57 -24.28 -54.17
CA VAL A 2 32.33 -22.97 -53.57
C VAL A 2 31.72 -23.20 -52.19
N THR A 3 32.44 -22.86 -51.13
CA THR A 3 31.98 -22.97 -49.74
C THR A 3 31.35 -21.64 -49.30
N LYS A 4 30.07 -21.68 -48.93
CA LYS A 4 29.34 -20.56 -48.30
C LYS A 4 29.75 -20.40 -46.83
N PRO A 5 29.85 -19.18 -46.27
CA PRO A 5 29.96 -18.99 -44.83
C PRO A 5 28.60 -19.13 -44.14
N ARG A 6 28.57 -19.85 -43.00
CA ARG A 6 27.44 -19.96 -42.07
C ARG A 6 27.22 -18.65 -41.32
N ALA A 7 26.01 -18.11 -41.39
CA ALA A 7 25.54 -17.04 -40.53
C ALA A 7 25.19 -17.60 -39.14
N THR A 8 25.85 -17.13 -38.09
CA THR A 8 25.43 -17.32 -36.70
C THR A 8 24.36 -16.28 -36.35
N ALA A 9 23.10 -16.70 -36.31
CA ALA A 9 22.00 -15.89 -35.79
C ALA A 9 22.10 -15.82 -34.26
N ARG A 10 22.45 -14.66 -33.72
CA ARG A 10 22.25 -14.35 -32.30
C ARG A 10 20.77 -14.06 -32.08
N LEU A 11 20.06 -14.97 -31.40
CA LEU A 11 18.72 -14.70 -30.87
C LEU A 11 18.82 -13.68 -29.73
N GLY A 12 18.68 -12.40 -30.07
CA GLY A 12 18.36 -11.36 -29.10
C GLY A 12 16.89 -11.45 -28.75
N TYR A 13 16.55 -12.11 -27.64
CA TYR A 13 15.19 -12.08 -27.12
C TYR A 13 14.86 -10.65 -26.65
N SER A 14 13.88 -10.03 -27.31
CA SER A 14 13.41 -8.69 -26.99
C SER A 14 12.61 -8.69 -25.68
N VAL A 15 12.84 -7.71 -24.82
CA VAL A 15 12.07 -7.44 -23.57
C VAL A 15 10.56 -7.39 -23.82
N THR A 16 10.12 -7.06 -25.05
CA THR A 16 8.71 -7.09 -25.46
C THR A 16 8.12 -8.51 -25.41
N LEU A 17 8.88 -9.55 -25.73
CA LEU A 17 8.42 -10.94 -25.66
C LEU A 17 8.24 -11.39 -24.21
N LEU A 18 9.12 -10.94 -23.30
CA LEU A 18 9.03 -11.25 -21.87
C LEU A 18 7.80 -10.63 -21.21
N ILE A 19 7.41 -9.41 -21.61
CA ILE A 19 6.17 -8.76 -21.13
C ILE A 19 4.93 -9.50 -21.67
N ILE A 20 4.96 -9.93 -22.94
CA ILE A 20 3.85 -10.70 -23.55
C ILE A 20 3.66 -12.07 -22.86
N PHE A 21 4.74 -12.79 -22.55
CA PHE A 21 4.64 -14.07 -21.84
C PHE A 21 4.19 -13.92 -20.38
N ALA A 22 4.60 -12.87 -19.67
CA ALA A 22 4.12 -12.58 -18.33
C ALA A 22 2.62 -12.23 -18.29
N LEU A 23 2.10 -11.56 -19.33
CA LEU A 23 0.68 -11.19 -19.43
C LEU A 23 -0.20 -12.35 -19.92
N LEU A 24 0.26 -13.20 -20.84
CA LEU A 24 -0.48 -14.38 -21.29
C LEU A 24 -0.64 -15.44 -20.20
N GLY A 25 0.37 -15.60 -19.33
CA GLY A 25 0.26 -16.46 -18.14
C GLY A 25 -0.77 -15.99 -17.11
N TYR A 26 -1.09 -14.68 -17.09
CA TYR A 26 -2.06 -14.09 -16.17
C TYR A 26 -3.50 -14.14 -16.70
N VAL A 27 -3.70 -14.03 -18.02
CA VAL A 27 -5.04 -14.06 -18.65
C VAL A 27 -5.66 -15.46 -18.65
N ALA A 28 -4.85 -16.51 -18.85
CA ALA A 28 -5.33 -17.91 -18.80
C ALA A 28 -5.88 -18.31 -17.41
N ALA A 29 -5.60 -17.56 -16.35
CA ALA A 29 -6.13 -17.79 -15.00
C ALA A 29 -7.48 -17.10 -14.73
N THR A 30 -8.07 -16.39 -15.71
CA THR A 30 -9.23 -15.50 -15.48
C THR A 30 -10.52 -15.90 -16.21
N GLU A 31 -10.55 -17.02 -16.93
CA GLU A 31 -11.75 -17.46 -17.67
C GLU A 31 -12.91 -18.02 -16.80
N ASP A 32 -12.81 -17.99 -15.47
CA ASP A 32 -13.81 -18.58 -14.56
C ASP A 32 -14.68 -17.55 -13.80
N LEU A 33 -14.92 -16.37 -14.39
CA LEU A 33 -15.66 -15.27 -13.73
C LEU A 33 -17.17 -15.21 -14.04
N THR A 34 -17.67 -15.99 -15.01
CA THR A 34 -19.09 -15.99 -15.37
C THR A 34 -19.95 -16.86 -14.44
N ALA A 35 -19.35 -17.80 -13.69
CA ALA A 35 -20.05 -18.65 -12.72
C ALA A 35 -20.32 -17.96 -11.36
N VAL A 36 -19.57 -16.91 -11.01
CA VAL A 36 -19.65 -16.25 -9.68
C VAL A 36 -20.84 -15.28 -9.57
N VAL A 37 -21.29 -14.69 -10.68
CA VAL A 37 -22.34 -13.66 -10.67
C VAL A 37 -23.74 -14.24 -10.42
N ILE A 38 -23.97 -15.52 -10.73
CA ILE A 38 -25.27 -16.17 -10.51
C ILE A 38 -25.44 -16.60 -9.04
N ASN A 39 -24.35 -16.89 -8.32
CA ASN A 39 -24.41 -17.27 -6.89
C ASN A 39 -24.56 -16.08 -5.93
N SER A 40 -24.13 -14.88 -6.31
CA SER A 40 -24.27 -13.66 -5.49
C SER A 40 -25.74 -13.26 -5.26
N LYS A 41 -26.64 -13.49 -6.21
CA LYS A 41 -28.07 -13.14 -6.05
C LYS A 41 -28.86 -14.12 -5.17
N ASN A 42 -28.33 -15.32 -4.91
CA ASN A 42 -28.96 -16.30 -4.04
C ASN A 42 -28.48 -16.21 -2.57
N SER A 43 -27.35 -15.54 -2.28
CA SER A 43 -26.86 -15.37 -0.91
C SER A 43 -27.56 -14.26 -0.12
N GLU A 44 -28.25 -13.32 -0.77
CA GLU A 44 -28.95 -12.21 -0.09
C GLU A 44 -30.29 -12.63 0.57
N ARG A 45 -30.81 -13.83 0.28
CA ARG A 45 -32.08 -14.32 0.87
C ARG A 45 -31.92 -15.22 2.09
N ASN A 46 -30.70 -15.47 2.57
CA ASN A 46 -30.46 -16.44 3.64
C ASN A 46 -29.75 -15.87 4.88
N ILE A 47 -29.98 -14.59 5.20
CA ILE A 47 -29.65 -14.06 6.53
C ILE A 47 -30.75 -14.52 7.50
N ARG A 48 -30.64 -15.77 7.95
CA ARG A 48 -31.31 -16.25 9.15
C ARG A 48 -30.28 -16.16 10.27
N ILE A 49 -30.60 -15.34 11.26
CA ILE A 49 -29.87 -15.17 12.52
C ILE A 49 -29.61 -16.56 13.12
N THR A 50 -28.34 -16.92 13.28
CA THR A 50 -27.90 -18.07 14.09
C THR A 50 -26.74 -17.64 14.97
N ASP A 51 -26.84 -18.05 16.23
CA ASP A 51 -26.00 -17.73 17.40
C ASP A 51 -24.49 -17.59 17.18
N GLY A 52 -23.92 -16.65 17.95
CA GLY A 52 -22.50 -16.28 17.99
C GLY A 52 -21.55 -17.48 18.06
N ASN A 53 -20.67 -17.50 17.07
CA ASN A 53 -19.61 -18.47 16.84
C ASN A 53 -18.65 -18.52 18.05
N ALA A 54 -18.11 -19.70 18.36
CA ALA A 54 -17.08 -19.87 19.39
C ALA A 54 -15.81 -19.03 19.10
N GLU A 55 -15.54 -18.70 17.84
CA GLU A 55 -14.51 -17.74 17.43
C GLU A 55 -14.85 -16.31 17.86
N ASP A 56 -16.11 -15.88 17.76
CA ASP A 56 -16.55 -14.56 18.25
C ASP A 56 -16.38 -14.49 19.78
N ARG A 57 -16.70 -15.58 20.50
CA ARG A 57 -16.45 -15.69 21.96
C ARG A 57 -14.95 -15.73 22.31
N ALA A 58 -14.11 -16.34 21.49
CA ALA A 58 -12.66 -16.38 21.69
C ALA A 58 -11.99 -15.04 21.33
N ILE A 59 -12.56 -14.31 20.37
CA ILE A 59 -12.19 -12.94 20.02
C ILE A 59 -12.56 -12.03 21.19
N ASP A 60 -13.83 -12.00 21.63
CA ASP A 60 -14.32 -11.23 22.80
C ASP A 60 -13.48 -11.48 24.06
N ALA A 61 -13.11 -12.73 24.33
CA ALA A 61 -12.23 -13.08 25.45
C ALA A 61 -10.81 -12.48 25.33
N LYS A 62 -10.28 -12.30 24.10
CA LYS A 62 -8.99 -11.64 23.84
C LYS A 62 -9.08 -10.11 23.86
N ILE A 63 -10.14 -9.50 23.31
CA ILE A 63 -10.41 -8.04 23.40
C ILE A 63 -10.48 -7.60 24.86
N SER A 64 -11.26 -8.35 25.63
CA SER A 64 -11.42 -8.15 27.06
C SER A 64 -10.12 -8.36 27.83
N GLY A 65 -9.20 -9.17 27.31
CA GLY A 65 -7.93 -9.52 27.94
C GLY A 65 -7.01 -8.32 28.13
N VAL A 66 -6.50 -7.72 27.04
CA VAL A 66 -5.44 -6.69 27.13
C VAL A 66 -5.92 -5.45 27.87
N ALA A 67 -7.14 -4.98 27.60
CA ALA A 67 -7.73 -3.84 28.32
C ALA A 67 -7.84 -4.12 29.84
N LYS A 68 -8.31 -5.31 30.24
CA LYS A 68 -8.34 -5.71 31.67
C LYS A 68 -6.95 -5.82 32.27
N LEU A 69 -5.96 -6.30 31.53
CA LEU A 69 -4.57 -6.37 32.00
C LEU A 69 -3.99 -4.96 32.21
N VAL A 70 -4.27 -4.02 31.32
CA VAL A 70 -3.86 -2.62 31.46
C VAL A 70 -4.53 -1.98 32.68
N GLU A 71 -5.83 -2.19 32.88
CA GLU A 71 -6.54 -1.68 34.07
C GLU A 71 -6.06 -2.35 35.37
N ALA A 72 -5.77 -3.66 35.34
CA ALA A 72 -5.15 -4.36 36.46
C ALA A 72 -3.75 -3.83 36.78
N LEU A 73 -2.96 -3.47 35.77
CA LEU A 73 -1.62 -2.91 35.94
C LEU A 73 -1.67 -1.51 36.56
N LYS A 74 -2.59 -0.65 36.10
CA LYS A 74 -2.79 0.70 36.64
C LYS A 74 -3.33 0.67 38.08
N SER A 75 -4.35 -0.16 38.33
CA SER A 75 -5.00 -0.24 39.65
C SER A 75 -4.12 -0.81 40.75
N LYS A 76 -3.04 -1.55 40.40
CA LYS A 76 -2.20 -2.25 41.36
C LYS A 76 -0.91 -1.53 41.78
N SER A 77 -0.56 -0.37 41.21
CA SER A 77 0.69 0.26 41.64
C SER A 77 0.87 1.76 41.36
N PRO A 78 1.08 2.59 42.40
CA PRO A 78 1.67 3.94 42.27
C PRO A 78 3.01 3.94 41.50
N PHE A 79 3.69 2.80 41.45
CA PHE A 79 4.92 2.61 40.68
C PHE A 79 4.73 2.81 39.18
N VAL A 80 3.70 2.19 38.58
CA VAL A 80 3.48 2.23 37.12
C VAL A 80 3.11 3.63 36.69
N ASP A 81 2.20 4.30 37.40
CA ASP A 81 1.86 5.69 37.12
C ASP A 81 3.04 6.65 37.36
N GLY A 82 3.88 6.38 38.37
CA GLY A 82 5.12 7.10 38.61
C GLY A 82 6.13 6.95 37.47
N LEU A 83 6.25 5.77 36.86
CA LEU A 83 7.10 5.54 35.70
C LEU A 83 6.54 6.22 34.45
N LEU A 84 5.25 6.08 34.18
CA LEU A 84 4.60 6.69 33.01
C LEU A 84 4.64 8.22 33.04
N SER A 85 4.48 8.83 34.22
CA SER A 85 4.61 10.28 34.38
C SER A 85 6.04 10.76 34.15
N LYS A 86 7.05 10.03 34.65
CA LYS A 86 8.47 10.33 34.38
C LYS A 86 8.83 10.18 32.90
N ILE A 87 8.36 9.10 32.26
CA ILE A 87 8.54 8.87 30.82
C ILE A 87 7.97 10.05 30.03
N LYS A 88 6.73 10.47 30.32
CA LYS A 88 6.09 11.59 29.62
C LYS A 88 6.76 12.95 29.85
N ALA A 89 7.21 13.23 31.08
CA ALA A 89 7.72 14.55 31.44
C ALA A 89 9.20 14.77 31.10
N HIS A 90 10.03 13.71 31.08
CA HIS A 90 11.48 13.85 31.05
C HIS A 90 12.17 13.05 29.94
N THR A 91 11.41 12.36 29.09
CA THR A 91 11.98 11.52 28.03
C THR A 91 11.52 12.00 26.66
N PRO A 92 12.44 12.49 25.81
CA PRO A 92 12.11 12.75 24.42
C PRO A 92 11.46 11.54 23.73
N VAL A 93 10.43 11.78 22.92
CA VAL A 93 9.77 10.73 22.12
C VAL A 93 10.78 9.89 21.33
N SER A 94 11.82 10.56 20.82
CA SER A 94 12.84 9.93 20.00
C SER A 94 13.74 8.93 20.74
N ASN A 95 13.86 8.97 22.07
CA ASN A 95 14.71 8.04 22.85
C ASN A 95 13.91 7.26 23.91
N LEU A 96 12.59 7.28 23.82
CA LEU A 96 11.71 6.69 24.83
C LEU A 96 12.00 5.21 25.08
N LEU A 97 12.09 4.41 24.02
CA LEU A 97 12.33 2.95 24.12
C LEU A 97 13.75 2.59 24.59
N GLU A 98 14.64 3.58 24.77
CA GLU A 98 16.00 3.40 25.30
C GLU A 98 16.11 3.88 26.75
N SER A 99 15.09 4.58 27.25
CA SER A 99 15.13 5.19 28.57
C SER A 99 15.15 4.14 29.68
N GLN A 100 15.86 4.46 30.77
CA GLN A 100 15.90 3.61 31.95
C GLN A 100 14.50 3.36 32.53
N GLN A 101 13.63 4.36 32.47
CA GLN A 101 12.25 4.29 32.95
C GLN A 101 11.43 3.33 32.09
N PHE A 102 11.57 3.39 30.76
CA PHE A 102 10.94 2.42 29.86
C PHE A 102 11.45 1.00 30.12
N ASN A 103 12.77 0.81 30.25
CA ASN A 103 13.33 -0.52 30.53
C ASN A 103 12.82 -1.10 31.86
N THR A 104 12.71 -0.26 32.88
CA THR A 104 12.13 -0.67 34.19
C THR A 104 10.66 -1.09 34.04
N LEU A 105 9.86 -0.30 33.31
CA LEU A 105 8.46 -0.63 33.01
C LEU A 105 8.36 -1.93 32.19
N SER A 106 9.25 -2.11 31.21
CA SER A 106 9.29 -3.28 30.34
C SER A 106 9.64 -4.56 31.09
N SER A 107 10.59 -4.51 32.01
CA SER A 107 10.89 -5.66 32.89
C SER A 107 9.66 -6.01 33.73
N HIS A 108 9.07 -5.01 34.39
CA HIS A 108 7.91 -5.23 35.25
C HIS A 108 6.72 -5.85 34.48
N ILE A 109 6.41 -5.35 33.29
CA ILE A 109 5.34 -5.88 32.44
C ILE A 109 5.66 -7.30 31.96
N SER A 110 6.92 -7.58 31.61
CA SER A 110 7.34 -8.91 31.14
C SER A 110 7.24 -9.96 32.25
N ASP A 111 7.62 -9.59 33.47
CA ASP A 111 7.52 -10.45 34.66
C ASP A 111 6.06 -10.70 35.06
N THR A 112 5.22 -9.67 34.93
CA THR A 112 3.80 -9.74 35.34
C THR A 112 2.94 -10.47 34.32
N TYR A 113 3.20 -10.29 33.03
CA TYR A 113 2.38 -10.80 31.92
C TYR A 113 3.22 -11.54 30.87
N PRO A 114 3.87 -12.65 31.25
CA PRO A 114 4.68 -13.42 30.32
C PRO A 114 3.83 -13.88 29.13
N GLY A 115 4.36 -13.70 27.91
CA GLY A 115 3.66 -14.01 26.65
C GLY A 115 2.62 -12.98 26.19
N LYS A 116 2.39 -11.91 26.97
CA LYS A 116 1.54 -10.76 26.60
C LYS A 116 2.22 -9.40 26.77
N ALA A 117 3.51 -9.42 27.04
CA ALA A 117 4.27 -8.24 27.40
C ALA A 117 4.20 -7.13 26.34
N ASP A 118 4.33 -7.48 25.06
CA ASP A 118 4.32 -6.48 23.98
C ASP A 118 2.93 -5.87 23.76
N GLU A 119 1.87 -6.68 23.81
CA GLU A 119 0.49 -6.20 23.71
C GLU A 119 0.13 -5.28 24.89
N VAL A 120 0.53 -5.64 26.11
CA VAL A 120 0.30 -4.82 27.30
C VAL A 120 1.17 -3.57 27.27
N MET A 121 2.42 -3.66 26.81
CA MET A 121 3.35 -2.54 26.71
C MET A 121 2.84 -1.46 25.74
N ILE A 122 2.44 -1.85 24.53
CA ILE A 122 1.95 -0.86 23.57
C ILE A 122 0.61 -0.27 24.00
N ALA A 123 -0.26 -1.08 24.63
CA ALA A 123 -1.53 -0.61 25.17
C ALA A 123 -1.34 0.37 26.34
N ILE A 124 -0.43 0.11 27.28
CA ILE A 124 -0.18 1.04 28.39
C ILE A 124 0.40 2.36 27.89
N LEU A 125 1.29 2.34 26.90
CA LEU A 125 1.81 3.57 26.27
C LEU A 125 0.70 4.35 25.56
N ALA A 126 -0.24 3.67 24.90
CA ALA A 126 -1.42 4.29 24.27
C ALA A 126 -2.35 5.02 25.26
N THR A 127 -2.24 4.74 26.56
CA THR A 127 -2.99 5.49 27.59
C THR A 127 -2.39 6.87 27.90
N LYS A 128 -1.16 7.14 27.45
CA LYS A 128 -0.41 8.38 27.76
C LYS A 128 -0.02 9.17 26.52
N TYR A 129 0.15 8.47 25.40
CA TYR A 129 0.51 9.00 24.10
C TYR A 129 -0.64 8.80 23.13
N ASP A 130 -0.96 9.85 22.37
CA ASP A 130 -1.89 9.70 21.26
C ASP A 130 -1.29 8.85 20.14
N ASP A 131 -2.12 8.50 19.16
CA ASP A 131 -1.73 7.63 18.06
C ASP A 131 -0.58 8.22 17.21
N GLU A 132 -0.45 9.55 17.18
CA GLU A 132 0.60 10.27 16.45
C GLU A 132 1.95 10.15 17.16
N ALA A 133 1.99 10.45 18.46
CA ALA A 133 3.17 10.32 19.28
C ALA A 133 3.63 8.86 19.34
N LEU A 134 2.72 7.89 19.45
CA LEU A 134 3.08 6.47 19.39
C LEU A 134 3.73 6.07 18.07
N THR A 135 3.19 6.55 16.95
CA THR A 135 3.79 6.30 15.63
C THR A 135 5.19 6.91 15.55
N ALA A 136 5.38 8.14 16.05
CA ALA A 136 6.70 8.77 16.10
C ALA A 136 7.70 8.03 17.01
N ILE A 137 7.27 7.52 18.17
CA ILE A 137 8.10 6.71 19.08
C ILE A 137 8.59 5.45 18.36
N LEU A 138 7.68 4.70 17.74
CA LEU A 138 8.01 3.45 17.04
C LEU A 138 8.88 3.70 15.80
N HIS A 139 8.61 4.80 15.08
CA HIS A 139 9.42 5.20 13.93
C HIS A 139 10.85 5.53 14.36
N ALA A 140 11.03 6.38 15.38
CA ALA A 140 12.35 6.76 15.87
C ALA A 140 13.15 5.58 16.42
N ALA A 141 12.48 4.63 17.08
CA ALA A 141 13.13 3.41 17.55
C ALA A 141 13.55 2.47 16.41
N ARG A 142 12.77 2.42 15.31
CA ARG A 142 13.10 1.59 14.14
C ARG A 142 14.36 2.04 13.40
N THR A 143 14.75 3.32 13.54
CA THR A 143 15.97 3.85 12.88
C THR A 143 17.27 3.52 13.61
N ARG A 144 17.20 2.82 14.75
CA ARG A 144 18.37 2.45 15.57
C ARG A 144 18.45 0.95 15.77
N ASP A 145 19.64 0.39 15.53
CA ASP A 145 19.86 -1.06 15.58
C ASP A 145 19.44 -1.69 16.92
N GLN A 146 19.72 -0.99 18.03
CA GLN A 146 19.42 -1.47 19.39
C GLN A 146 17.93 -1.54 19.74
N THR A 147 17.07 -0.74 19.10
CA THR A 147 15.63 -0.67 19.40
C THR A 147 14.73 -1.09 18.25
N LYS A 148 15.29 -1.39 17.08
CA LYS A 148 14.57 -1.81 15.88
C LYS A 148 13.69 -3.04 16.11
N ASP A 149 14.26 -4.11 16.67
CA ASP A 149 13.52 -5.36 16.90
C ASP A 149 12.35 -5.17 17.88
N LEU A 150 12.56 -4.38 18.93
CA LEU A 150 11.51 -4.01 19.87
C LEU A 150 10.42 -3.17 19.19
N ALA A 151 10.79 -2.17 18.39
CA ALA A 151 9.84 -1.34 17.66
C ALA A 151 8.97 -2.17 16.69
N ASP A 152 9.56 -3.17 16.03
CA ASP A 152 8.83 -4.08 15.15
C ASP A 152 7.88 -5.02 15.93
N ARG A 153 8.32 -5.53 17.09
CA ARG A 153 7.45 -6.30 17.98
C ARG A 153 6.27 -5.48 18.50
N LEU A 154 6.53 -4.27 19.00
CA LEU A 154 5.48 -3.38 19.49
C LEU A 154 4.53 -2.92 18.37
N SER A 155 5.03 -2.71 17.15
CA SER A 155 4.17 -2.42 15.98
C SER A 155 3.23 -3.58 15.66
N LYS A 156 3.72 -4.83 15.68
CA LYS A 156 2.90 -6.04 15.49
C LYS A 156 1.88 -6.20 16.61
N ALA A 157 2.29 -5.95 17.86
CA ALA A 157 1.41 -6.00 19.02
C ALA A 157 0.29 -4.95 18.93
N ARG A 158 0.60 -3.72 18.45
CA ARG A 158 -0.41 -2.68 18.20
C ARG A 158 -1.48 -3.16 17.22
N LEU A 159 -1.07 -3.75 16.09
CA LEU A 159 -2.00 -4.30 15.10
C LEU A 159 -2.82 -5.47 15.66
N SER A 160 -2.24 -6.26 16.56
CA SER A 160 -2.97 -7.34 17.23
C SER A 160 -4.01 -6.81 18.20
N ASN A 161 -3.68 -5.76 18.97
CA ASN A 161 -4.64 -5.10 19.85
C ASN A 161 -5.78 -4.49 19.04
N TRP A 162 -5.49 -3.75 17.97
CA TRP A 162 -6.50 -3.19 17.09
C TRP A 162 -7.40 -4.23 16.44
N PHE A 163 -6.85 -5.39 16.06
CA PHE A 163 -7.65 -6.49 15.54
C PHE A 163 -8.65 -6.98 16.58
N HIS A 164 -8.22 -7.05 17.84
CA HIS A 164 -9.11 -7.41 18.93
C HIS A 164 -10.08 -6.27 19.25
N GLU A 165 -9.67 -5.02 19.30
CA GLU A 165 -10.54 -3.85 19.56
C GLU A 165 -11.53 -3.54 18.41
N GLU A 166 -11.67 -4.42 17.43
CA GLU A 166 -12.53 -4.27 16.24
C GLU A 166 -12.28 -2.96 15.47
N VAL A 167 -11.04 -2.47 15.54
CA VAL A 167 -10.62 -1.27 14.80
C VAL A 167 -10.79 -1.54 13.30
N THR A 168 -11.51 -0.65 12.63
CA THR A 168 -11.77 -0.81 11.20
C THR A 168 -10.51 -0.51 10.37
N ALA A 169 -10.51 -0.94 9.10
CA ALA A 169 -9.44 -0.61 8.17
C ALA A 169 -9.28 0.92 7.96
N ASP A 170 -10.38 1.67 8.04
CA ASP A 170 -10.43 3.14 7.93
C ASP A 170 -9.87 3.81 9.20
N ASP A 171 -10.33 3.36 10.37
CA ASP A 171 -9.80 3.86 11.66
C ASP A 171 -8.30 3.61 11.76
N ALA A 172 -7.82 2.43 11.36
CA ALA A 172 -6.38 2.14 11.35
C ALA A 172 -5.61 3.07 10.41
N PHE A 173 -6.18 3.44 9.25
CA PHE A 173 -5.58 4.41 8.33
C PHE A 173 -5.40 5.77 9.01
N LEU A 174 -6.44 6.25 9.71
CA LEU A 174 -6.43 7.52 10.45
C LEU A 174 -5.47 7.48 11.65
N LYS A 175 -5.47 6.39 12.43
CA LYS A 175 -4.59 6.20 13.59
C LYS A 175 -3.11 6.14 13.20
N LEU A 176 -2.81 5.57 12.03
CA LEU A 176 -1.45 5.56 11.47
C LEU A 176 -1.05 6.87 10.80
N LYS A 177 -1.94 7.88 10.77
CA LYS A 177 -1.70 9.21 10.22
C LYS A 177 -1.21 9.15 8.75
N LEU A 178 -1.75 8.19 8.00
CA LEU A 178 -1.41 8.06 6.59
C LEU A 178 -1.87 9.31 5.82
N PRO A 179 -1.07 9.82 4.86
CA PRO A 179 -1.30 11.11 4.24
C PRO A 179 -2.60 11.13 3.44
N ALA A 180 -3.56 11.96 3.84
CA ALA A 180 -4.83 12.13 3.14
C ALA A 180 -4.71 12.88 1.79
N SER A 181 -3.54 13.43 1.46
CA SER A 181 -3.26 14.01 0.13
C SER A 181 -2.92 12.96 -0.93
N GLY A 182 -2.55 11.73 -0.52
CA GLY A 182 -2.21 10.60 -1.40
C GLY A 182 -0.76 10.64 -1.85
N ASP A 183 -0.18 11.84 -1.89
CA ASP A 183 1.23 12.02 -2.16
C ASP A 183 2.08 11.30 -1.11
N MET A 184 3.08 10.57 -1.62
CA MET A 184 4.07 9.84 -0.83
C MET A 184 3.51 8.69 0.01
N LEU A 185 2.25 8.25 -0.17
CA LEU A 185 1.68 7.15 0.62
C LEU A 185 2.59 5.91 0.64
N VAL A 186 3.13 5.53 -0.53
CA VAL A 186 4.06 4.38 -0.66
C VAL A 186 5.39 4.54 0.10
N TRP A 187 5.74 5.78 0.47
CA TRP A 187 6.96 6.13 1.19
C TRP A 187 6.77 6.26 2.70
N PHE A 188 5.53 6.31 3.18
CA PHE A 188 5.23 6.23 4.62
C PHE A 188 5.44 4.79 5.11
N PRO A 189 6.36 4.53 6.06
CA PRO A 189 6.59 3.19 6.61
C PRO A 189 5.31 2.54 7.15
N GLU A 190 4.41 3.34 7.69
CA GLU A 190 3.14 2.95 8.27
C GLU A 190 2.18 2.36 7.23
N THR A 191 2.35 2.67 5.95
CA THR A 191 1.55 2.09 4.86
C THR A 191 1.69 0.56 4.83
N ARG A 192 2.89 0.04 5.09
CA ARG A 192 3.10 -1.42 5.17
C ARG A 192 2.35 -2.05 6.34
N LEU A 193 2.33 -1.37 7.49
CA LEU A 193 1.61 -1.82 8.68
C LEU A 193 0.10 -1.82 8.42
N TRP A 194 -0.43 -0.75 7.83
CA TRP A 194 -1.83 -0.66 7.44
C TRP A 194 -2.23 -1.76 6.47
N LEU A 195 -1.48 -1.95 5.37
CA LEU A 195 -1.77 -3.01 4.40
C LEU A 195 -1.74 -4.41 5.04
N SER A 196 -0.84 -4.65 5.98
CA SER A 196 -0.76 -5.92 6.72
C SER A 196 -1.98 -6.11 7.63
N PHE A 197 -2.45 -5.04 8.25
CA PHE A 197 -3.66 -5.04 9.08
C PHE A 197 -4.91 -5.34 8.24
N VAL A 198 -5.09 -4.66 7.10
CA VAL A 198 -6.24 -4.92 6.21
C VAL A 198 -6.21 -6.35 5.67
N SER A 199 -5.02 -6.88 5.31
CA SER A 199 -4.87 -8.29 4.90
C SER A 199 -5.31 -9.28 5.99
N ARG A 200 -5.08 -8.95 7.26
CA ARG A 200 -5.50 -9.79 8.40
C ARG A 200 -7.00 -9.68 8.65
N LEU A 201 -7.58 -8.49 8.59
CA LEU A 201 -9.01 -8.27 8.79
C LEU A 201 -9.88 -8.88 7.68
N HIS A 202 -9.42 -8.75 6.43
CA HIS A 202 -10.21 -9.06 5.25
C HIS A 202 -9.45 -9.97 4.28
N PRO A 203 -9.07 -11.20 4.68
CA PRO A 203 -8.16 -12.04 3.88
C PRO A 203 -8.74 -12.48 2.53
N LYS A 204 -10.07 -12.53 2.39
CA LYS A 204 -10.76 -12.95 1.17
C LYS A 204 -11.04 -11.79 0.19
N ASN A 205 -11.08 -10.56 0.67
CA ASN A 205 -11.46 -9.36 -0.08
C ASN A 205 -10.53 -8.17 0.22
N THR A 206 -9.26 -8.45 0.49
CA THR A 206 -8.30 -7.44 0.99
C THR A 206 -8.16 -6.26 0.03
N ASP A 207 -8.00 -6.54 -1.26
CA ASP A 207 -7.78 -5.51 -2.28
C ASP A 207 -9.03 -4.61 -2.44
N ASP A 208 -10.24 -5.16 -2.30
CA ASP A 208 -11.48 -4.39 -2.31
C ASP A 208 -11.60 -3.50 -1.06
N MET A 209 -11.20 -4.00 0.11
CA MET A 209 -11.19 -3.21 1.34
C MET A 209 -10.15 -2.09 1.29
N ILE A 210 -8.94 -2.36 0.79
CA ILE A 210 -7.91 -1.34 0.54
C ILE A 210 -8.50 -0.26 -0.36
N LEU A 211 -9.07 -0.63 -1.51
CA LEU A 211 -9.70 0.33 -2.43
C LEU A 211 -10.80 1.14 -1.76
N SER A 212 -11.65 0.51 -0.93
CA SER A 212 -12.74 1.17 -0.21
C SER A 212 -12.21 2.31 0.67
N VAL A 213 -11.21 2.02 1.52
CA VAL A 213 -10.58 3.03 2.38
C VAL A 213 -9.86 4.11 1.57
N LEU A 214 -9.12 3.73 0.51
CA LEU A 214 -8.49 4.70 -0.39
C LEU A 214 -9.54 5.66 -0.97
N LYS A 215 -10.71 5.18 -1.40
CA LYS A 215 -11.80 6.04 -1.90
C LYS A 215 -12.46 6.88 -0.81
N THR A 216 -12.38 6.46 0.46
CA THR A 216 -12.83 7.28 1.60
C THR A 216 -11.92 8.49 1.78
N HIS A 217 -10.61 8.39 1.57
CA HIS A 217 -9.69 9.52 1.79
C HIS A 217 -9.32 10.27 0.50
N TYR A 218 -9.34 9.59 -0.65
CA TYR A 218 -9.02 10.12 -1.98
C TYR A 218 -10.29 10.12 -2.84
N LYS A 219 -11.00 11.26 -2.81
CA LYS A 219 -12.35 11.41 -3.35
C LYS A 219 -12.40 11.47 -4.87
N THR A 220 -11.28 11.77 -5.54
CA THR A 220 -11.19 11.83 -7.00
C THR A 220 -10.22 10.80 -7.56
N ASP A 221 -10.43 10.40 -8.81
CA ASP A 221 -9.49 9.53 -9.52
C ASP A 221 -8.10 10.19 -9.68
N GLU A 222 -8.02 11.51 -9.75
CA GLU A 222 -6.75 12.25 -9.75
C GLU A 222 -5.99 12.06 -8.42
N GLN A 223 -6.69 12.14 -7.28
CA GLN A 223 -6.08 11.85 -5.97
C GLN A 223 -5.67 10.37 -5.85
N LEU A 224 -6.46 9.43 -6.38
CA LEU A 224 -6.03 8.03 -6.47
C LEU A 224 -4.82 7.85 -7.38
N GLY A 225 -4.71 8.63 -8.45
CA GLY A 225 -3.51 8.68 -9.29
C GLY A 225 -2.27 9.13 -8.52
N HIS A 226 -2.42 10.08 -7.60
CA HIS A 226 -1.32 10.52 -6.72
C HIS A 226 -0.85 9.44 -5.74
N VAL A 227 -1.69 8.46 -5.40
CA VAL A 227 -1.29 7.30 -4.60
C VAL A 227 -0.33 6.39 -5.37
N LEU A 228 -0.40 6.38 -6.71
CA LEU A 228 0.38 5.48 -7.59
C LEU A 228 1.83 5.93 -7.79
N GLN A 229 2.38 6.71 -6.86
CA GLN A 229 3.77 7.13 -6.92
C GLN A 229 4.72 5.93 -7.01
N TYR A 230 5.83 6.17 -7.69
CA TYR A 230 6.87 5.18 -7.85
C TYR A 230 7.49 4.80 -6.50
N GLY A 231 7.45 3.50 -6.16
CA GLY A 231 8.21 2.93 -5.05
C GLY A 231 9.52 2.35 -5.54
N LEU A 232 10.66 2.79 -5.00
CA LEU A 232 11.92 2.04 -5.09
C LEU A 232 11.98 1.00 -3.99
N THR A 233 12.89 0.03 -4.10
CA THR A 233 13.24 -0.86 -2.99
C THR A 233 13.50 -0.04 -1.72
N PRO A 234 12.87 -0.39 -0.57
CA PRO A 234 12.14 -1.63 -0.29
C PRO A 234 10.61 -1.60 -0.55
N ASN A 235 10.05 -0.52 -1.11
CA ASN A 235 8.60 -0.30 -1.25
C ASN A 235 8.03 -0.59 -2.65
N ALA A 236 8.82 -1.21 -3.53
CA ALA A 236 8.37 -1.55 -4.88
C ALA A 236 7.16 -2.51 -4.89
N ASP A 237 7.08 -3.41 -3.91
CA ASP A 237 5.96 -4.34 -3.74
C ASP A 237 4.64 -3.62 -3.36
N ILE A 238 4.74 -2.63 -2.47
CA ILE A 238 3.62 -1.79 -2.06
C ILE A 238 3.10 -0.98 -3.24
N ALA A 239 4.00 -0.31 -3.96
CA ALA A 239 3.63 0.49 -5.13
C ALA A 239 2.96 -0.38 -6.21
N ALA A 240 3.52 -1.57 -6.50
CA ALA A 240 2.92 -2.51 -7.45
C ALA A 240 1.52 -2.98 -7.02
N ARG A 241 1.32 -3.25 -5.71
CA ARG A 241 0.02 -3.65 -5.17
C ARG A 241 -1.02 -2.54 -5.31
N LEU A 242 -0.70 -1.32 -4.87
CA LEU A 242 -1.62 -0.18 -4.96
C LEU A 242 -1.99 0.14 -6.42
N LYS A 243 -0.99 0.12 -7.32
CA LYS A 243 -1.22 0.27 -8.76
C LYS A 243 -2.20 -0.77 -9.30
N LYS A 244 -1.96 -2.06 -9.00
CA LYS A 244 -2.84 -3.15 -9.43
C LYS A 244 -4.29 -2.92 -8.96
N ILE A 245 -4.48 -2.50 -7.72
CA ILE A 245 -5.79 -2.25 -7.13
C ILE A 245 -6.51 -1.10 -7.87
N VAL A 246 -5.84 0.04 -8.05
CA VAL A 246 -6.42 1.22 -8.70
C VAL A 246 -6.65 0.98 -10.20
N PHE A 247 -5.74 0.29 -10.89
CA PHE A 247 -5.93 -0.04 -12.32
C PHE A 247 -7.11 -0.97 -12.54
N LYS A 248 -7.26 -2.02 -11.72
CA LYS A 248 -8.45 -2.89 -11.77
C LYS A 248 -9.74 -2.10 -11.55
N TYR A 249 -9.73 -1.17 -10.61
CA TYR A 249 -10.86 -0.27 -10.38
C TYR A 249 -11.17 0.57 -11.63
N TRP A 250 -10.18 1.26 -12.19
CA TRP A 250 -10.37 2.10 -13.38
C TRP A 250 -10.83 1.30 -14.61
N LEU A 251 -10.35 0.07 -14.78
CA LEU A 251 -10.83 -0.83 -15.84
C LEU A 251 -12.30 -1.20 -15.65
N ARG A 252 -12.72 -1.55 -14.42
CA ARG A 252 -14.13 -1.86 -14.09
C ARG A 252 -15.05 -0.66 -14.35
N GLU A 253 -14.58 0.55 -14.03
CA GLU A 253 -15.30 1.80 -14.30
C GLU A 253 -15.15 2.29 -15.76
N GLN A 254 -14.54 1.48 -16.63
CA GLN A 254 -14.34 1.77 -18.06
C GLN A 254 -13.63 3.11 -18.31
N LYS A 255 -12.68 3.48 -17.44
CA LYS A 255 -11.90 4.71 -17.62
C LYS A 255 -11.03 4.56 -18.87
N SER A 256 -11.18 5.52 -19.79
CA SER A 256 -10.42 5.56 -21.03
C SER A 256 -8.94 5.88 -20.79
N ALA A 257 -8.11 5.62 -21.80
CA ALA A 257 -6.73 6.12 -21.86
C ALA A 257 -6.64 7.64 -21.65
N GLU A 258 -7.64 8.39 -22.12
CA GLU A 258 -7.70 9.84 -21.96
C GLU A 258 -7.97 10.23 -20.50
N ASN A 259 -8.90 9.55 -19.82
CA ASN A 259 -9.18 9.78 -18.40
C ASN A 259 -7.95 9.47 -17.54
N VAL A 260 -7.29 8.33 -17.73
CA VAL A 260 -6.11 7.96 -16.94
C VAL A 260 -4.92 8.88 -17.25
N PHE A 261 -4.84 9.44 -18.46
CA PHE A 261 -3.90 10.54 -18.72
C PHE A 261 -4.18 11.73 -17.81
N GLU A 262 -5.44 12.15 -17.65
CA GLU A 262 -5.78 13.26 -16.73
C GLU A 262 -5.31 12.96 -15.31
N PHE A 263 -5.56 11.74 -14.83
CA PHE A 263 -5.29 11.35 -13.44
C PHE A 263 -3.79 11.26 -13.12
N LEU A 264 -2.97 10.85 -14.08
CA LEU A 264 -1.53 10.59 -13.85
C LEU A 264 -0.62 11.69 -14.41
N LEU A 265 -0.95 12.23 -15.59
CA LEU A 265 0.00 12.97 -16.43
C LEU A 265 -0.28 14.47 -16.54
N LYS A 266 -1.53 14.91 -16.37
CA LYS A 266 -1.92 16.32 -16.55
C LYS A 266 -1.05 17.29 -15.74
N ARG A 267 -0.76 16.95 -14.49
CA ARG A 267 0.07 17.77 -13.58
C ARG A 267 1.47 18.05 -14.09
N HIS A 268 2.00 17.19 -14.97
CA HIS A 268 3.35 17.32 -15.54
C HIS A 268 3.42 18.24 -16.76
N ARG A 269 2.27 18.71 -17.30
CA ARG A 269 2.22 19.65 -18.44
C ARG A 269 3.10 19.18 -19.62
N ASN A 270 4.06 19.98 -20.06
CA ASN A 270 4.95 19.64 -21.18
C ASN A 270 6.11 18.72 -20.79
N PHE A 271 6.15 18.23 -19.54
CA PHE A 271 7.16 17.33 -19.00
C PHE A 271 6.66 15.88 -18.87
N VAL A 272 5.55 15.49 -19.50
CA VAL A 272 5.00 14.12 -19.41
C VAL A 272 6.00 13.04 -19.82
N PHE A 273 6.92 13.30 -20.75
CA PHE A 273 7.97 12.34 -21.12
C PHE A 273 9.11 12.23 -20.10
N GLN A 274 9.16 13.10 -19.10
CA GLN A 274 10.23 13.11 -18.10
C GLN A 274 9.82 12.40 -16.80
N THR A 275 8.52 12.34 -16.51
CA THR A 275 8.00 11.68 -15.31
C THR A 275 7.94 10.16 -15.42
N ARG A 276 8.04 9.47 -14.28
CA ARG A 276 7.83 8.02 -14.18
C ARG A 276 6.37 7.61 -14.35
N ASP A 277 5.43 8.51 -14.06
CA ASP A 277 3.99 8.29 -14.23
C ASP A 277 3.61 7.99 -15.69
N LEU A 278 4.48 8.33 -16.65
CA LEU A 278 4.33 7.95 -18.06
C LEU A 278 4.33 6.44 -18.24
N ASP A 279 5.19 5.73 -17.50
CA ASP A 279 5.33 4.28 -17.63
C ASP A 279 4.02 3.58 -17.21
N ASP A 280 3.38 4.08 -16.16
CA ASP A 280 2.09 3.60 -15.67
C ASP A 280 0.94 3.95 -16.63
N TRP A 281 0.92 5.15 -17.20
CA TRP A 281 -0.07 5.49 -18.22
C TRP A 281 0.09 4.61 -19.47
N VAL A 282 1.32 4.40 -19.94
CA VAL A 282 1.61 3.50 -21.08
C VAL A 282 1.11 2.09 -20.78
N GLU A 283 1.42 1.55 -19.61
CA GLU A 283 0.92 0.25 -19.16
C GLU A 283 -0.62 0.20 -19.18
N TYR A 284 -1.30 1.20 -18.62
CA TYR A 284 -2.75 1.26 -18.63
C TYR A 284 -3.34 1.30 -20.04
N VAL A 285 -2.73 2.05 -20.98
CA VAL A 285 -3.18 2.08 -22.38
C VAL A 285 -3.12 0.69 -23.01
N TYR A 286 -2.07 -0.08 -22.74
CA TYR A 286 -1.99 -1.49 -23.20
C TYR A 286 -3.08 -2.38 -22.61
N MET A 287 -3.57 -2.08 -21.41
CA MET A 287 -4.69 -2.83 -20.80
C MET A 287 -6.04 -2.50 -21.44
N VAL A 288 -6.29 -1.25 -21.84
CA VAL A 288 -7.58 -0.83 -22.44
C VAL A 288 -7.64 -0.96 -23.96
N ASP A 289 -6.50 -0.89 -24.64
CA ASP A 289 -6.39 -1.09 -26.09
C ASP A 289 -5.22 -2.01 -26.42
N MET A 290 -5.50 -3.32 -26.42
CA MET A 290 -4.50 -4.33 -26.75
C MET A 290 -4.20 -4.40 -28.26
N LYS A 291 -5.07 -3.85 -29.13
CA LYS A 291 -4.94 -3.98 -30.59
C LYS A 291 -4.07 -2.87 -31.17
N THR A 292 -4.31 -1.64 -30.74
CA THR A 292 -3.66 -0.45 -31.31
C THR A 292 -3.16 0.56 -30.26
N PRO A 293 -2.47 0.11 -29.20
CA PRO A 293 -2.11 0.96 -28.06
C PRO A 293 -1.32 2.20 -28.46
N LEU A 294 -0.37 2.07 -29.41
CA LEU A 294 0.39 3.21 -29.93
C LEU A 294 -0.47 4.27 -30.62
N THR A 295 -1.47 3.85 -31.39
CA THR A 295 -2.41 4.77 -32.04
C THR A 295 -3.26 5.49 -30.99
N THR A 296 -3.69 4.78 -29.95
CA THR A 296 -4.42 5.36 -28.82
C THR A 296 -3.56 6.37 -28.05
N MET A 297 -2.31 6.01 -27.71
CA MET A 297 -1.36 6.93 -27.07
C MET A 297 -1.16 8.19 -27.91
N PHE A 298 -0.89 8.03 -29.21
CA PHE A 298 -0.67 9.16 -30.11
C PHE A 298 -1.89 10.09 -30.16
N LYS A 299 -3.11 9.55 -30.34
CA LYS A 299 -4.33 10.37 -30.36
C LYS A 299 -4.52 11.19 -29.08
N VAL A 300 -4.27 10.60 -27.91
CA VAL A 300 -4.38 11.31 -26.63
C VAL A 300 -3.32 12.41 -26.52
N LEU A 301 -2.08 12.11 -26.91
CA LEU A 301 -0.98 13.09 -26.86
C LEU A 301 -1.18 14.23 -27.87
N ASP A 302 -1.56 13.92 -29.11
CA ASP A 302 -1.79 14.88 -30.19
C ASP A 302 -2.95 15.81 -29.87
N LYS A 303 -4.08 15.27 -29.37
CA LYS A 303 -5.21 16.07 -28.90
C LYS A 303 -4.81 17.10 -27.84
N ARG A 304 -3.84 16.79 -26.97
CA ARG A 304 -3.44 17.62 -25.83
C ARG A 304 -2.36 18.63 -26.17
N PHE A 305 -1.35 18.20 -26.91
CA PHE A 305 -0.14 18.98 -27.15
C PHE A 305 -0.08 19.53 -28.57
N GLY A 306 -0.76 18.91 -29.54
CA GLY A 306 -0.83 19.32 -30.93
C GLY A 306 0.53 19.73 -31.48
N ARG A 307 0.67 21.02 -31.80
CA ARG A 307 1.90 21.62 -32.37
C ARG A 307 3.15 21.47 -31.48
N ASP A 308 2.99 21.28 -30.17
CA ASP A 308 4.11 21.10 -29.25
C ASP A 308 4.61 19.64 -29.20
N LEU A 309 3.78 18.67 -29.61
CA LEU A 309 4.11 17.24 -29.51
C LEU A 309 5.40 16.85 -30.25
N PRO A 310 5.67 17.30 -31.49
CA PRO A 310 6.92 16.96 -32.18
C PRO A 310 8.17 17.38 -31.40
N ASN A 311 8.16 18.59 -30.83
CA ASN A 311 9.27 19.11 -30.03
C ASN A 311 9.44 18.33 -28.71
N MET A 312 8.34 17.89 -28.10
CA MET A 312 8.37 17.05 -26.91
C MET A 312 8.96 15.66 -27.21
N LEU A 313 8.61 15.07 -28.35
CA LEU A 313 9.16 13.80 -28.81
C LEU A 313 10.65 13.90 -29.17
N ASP A 314 11.10 14.99 -29.80
CA ASP A 314 12.53 15.24 -30.06
C ASP A 314 13.36 15.25 -28.77
N LYS A 315 12.84 15.89 -27.71
CA LYS A 315 13.46 15.84 -26.38
C LYS A 315 13.45 14.42 -25.80
N ALA A 316 12.35 13.69 -25.96
CA ALA A 316 12.22 12.32 -25.45
C ALA A 316 13.14 11.31 -26.17
N LEU A 317 13.47 11.55 -27.45
CA LEU A 317 14.44 10.75 -28.23
C LEU A 317 15.87 10.83 -27.65
N LYS A 318 16.21 11.95 -27.00
CA LYS A 318 17.53 12.18 -26.40
C LYS A 318 17.70 11.51 -25.03
N VAL A 319 16.62 11.01 -24.43
CA VAL A 319 16.63 10.39 -23.10
C VAL A 319 16.50 8.87 -23.24
N PRO A 320 17.48 8.06 -22.76
CA PRO A 320 17.47 6.61 -22.95
C PRO A 320 16.19 5.90 -22.52
N ARG A 321 15.58 6.31 -21.39
CA ARG A 321 14.34 5.71 -20.86
C ARG A 321 13.17 5.86 -21.84
N THR A 322 13.02 7.02 -22.47
CA THR A 322 11.86 7.34 -23.32
C THR A 322 12.15 7.19 -24.81
N LYS A 323 13.41 7.04 -25.20
CA LYS A 323 13.83 7.00 -26.61
C LYS A 323 13.02 6.02 -27.44
N LYS A 324 12.89 4.77 -26.98
CA LYS A 324 12.16 3.73 -27.72
C LYS A 324 10.68 4.07 -27.91
N LEU A 325 10.00 4.56 -26.87
CA LEU A 325 8.61 4.98 -26.96
C LEU A 325 8.47 6.18 -27.92
N ALA A 326 9.39 7.14 -27.84
CA ALA A 326 9.39 8.31 -28.72
C ALA A 326 9.62 7.92 -30.18
N GLU A 327 10.55 7.00 -30.49
CA GLU A 327 10.74 6.45 -31.84
C GLU A 327 9.44 5.86 -32.38
N MET A 328 8.73 5.08 -31.55
CA MET A 328 7.45 4.48 -31.94
C MET A 328 6.36 5.53 -32.19
N LEU A 329 6.27 6.57 -31.36
CA LEU A 329 5.28 7.65 -31.49
C LEU A 329 5.59 8.60 -32.67
N VAL A 330 6.85 8.84 -33.00
CA VAL A 330 7.24 9.65 -34.17
C VAL A 330 6.75 9.02 -35.47
N THR A 331 6.64 7.68 -35.56
CA THR A 331 6.06 7.02 -36.75
C THR A 331 4.56 7.31 -36.97
N LYS A 332 3.90 8.02 -36.03
CA LYS A 332 2.49 8.39 -36.09
C LYS A 332 2.25 9.87 -36.42
N LEU A 333 3.30 10.71 -36.37
CA LEU A 333 3.28 12.07 -36.91
C LEU A 333 3.14 12.02 -38.43
#